data_AF-A0A960JJ93-F1
#
_entry.id   AF-A0A960JJ93-F1
#
_cell.length_a   1.000
_cell.length_b   1.000
_cell.length_c   1.000
_cell.angle_alpha   90.00
_cell.angle_beta   90.00
_cell.angle_gamma   90.00
#
_symmetry.space_group_name_H-M   'P 1'
#
loop_
_entity.id
_entity.type
_entity.pdbx_description
1 polymer ?
#
loop_
_entity_poly.entity_id
_entity_poly.type
_entity_poly.pdbx_seq_one_letter_code
_entity_poly.pdbx_strand_id
1 'polypeptide(L)'
;GAGGAAHLPGMCASQTVLPVLGVPVKSKALSGMDSLLSIVQMPAGIPVGTMAIGDAGAKNAALLAVSILANSRPDLRIKLHKYRQEQTENVLNSELG
;
A
#
# COMPACT_ATOMS: atom_id res chain seq x y z
N GLY A 1 1.13 9.16 0.41
CA GLY A 1 2.54 8.80 0.18
C GLY A 1 3.42 9.98 0.57
N ALA A 2 4.66 9.71 0.97
CA ALA A 2 5.65 10.76 1.26
C ALA A 2 7.04 10.31 0.74
N GLY A 3 7.88 11.28 0.35
CA GLY A 3 9.20 11.04 -0.23
C GLY A 3 10.29 11.78 0.52
N GLY A 4 11.53 11.25 0.46
CA GLY A 4 12.66 11.73 1.25
C GLY A 4 12.52 11.36 2.72
N ALA A 5 12.60 12.35 3.62
CA ALA A 5 12.28 12.20 5.04
C ALA A 5 10.75 12.06 5.23
N ALA A 6 10.25 10.86 4.98
CA ALA A 6 8.83 10.59 4.77
C ALA A 6 8.07 10.40 6.09
N HIS A 7 8.00 11.44 6.92
CA HIS A 7 7.41 11.39 8.27
C HIS A 7 5.87 11.33 8.30
N LEU A 8 5.21 11.77 7.23
CA LEU A 8 3.75 11.93 7.21
C LEU A 8 2.98 10.65 7.62
N PRO A 9 3.31 9.43 7.14
CA PRO A 9 2.60 8.23 7.56
C PRO A 9 2.75 7.95 9.06
N GLY A 10 3.97 8.10 9.62
CA GLY A 10 4.23 7.88 11.04
C GLY A 10 3.53 8.90 11.94
N MET A 11 3.52 10.18 11.55
CA MET A 11 2.80 11.22 12.28
C MET A 11 1.29 11.07 12.18
N CYS A 12 0.76 10.63 11.03
CA CYS A 12 -0.65 10.32 10.90
C CYS A 12 -1.04 9.16 11.84
N ALA A 13 -0.25 8.08 11.85
CA ALA A 13 -0.48 6.92 12.70
C ALA A 13 -0.43 7.24 14.20
N SER A 14 0.37 8.23 14.62
CA SER A 14 0.42 8.64 16.03
C SER A 14 -0.80 9.43 16.49
N GLN A 15 -1.64 9.89 15.56
CA GLN A 15 -2.81 10.75 15.84
C GLN A 15 -4.14 10.04 15.58
N THR A 16 -4.13 8.75 15.25
CA THR A 16 -5.35 8.00 14.94
C THR A 16 -5.28 6.55 15.40
N VAL A 17 -6.43 5.97 15.71
CA VAL A 17 -6.58 4.53 15.98
C VAL A 17 -6.86 3.73 14.71
N LEU A 18 -7.10 4.40 13.58
CA LEU A 18 -7.34 3.76 12.30
C LEU A 18 -6.04 3.21 11.70
N PRO A 19 -6.10 2.13 10.91
CA PRO A 19 -4.92 1.62 10.22
C PRO A 19 -4.39 2.65 9.21
N VAL A 20 -3.10 2.96 9.27
CA VAL A 20 -2.42 3.84 8.32
C VAL A 20 -1.56 3.01 7.38
N LEU A 21 -1.76 3.18 6.08
CA LEU A 21 -0.96 2.55 5.03
C LEU A 21 0.03 3.56 4.43
N GLY A 22 1.31 3.24 4.51
CA GLY A 22 2.40 4.08 4.02
C GLY A 22 2.86 3.65 2.62
N VAL A 23 3.04 4.63 1.72
CA VAL A 23 3.63 4.41 0.39
C VAL A 23 4.90 5.27 0.28
N PRO A 24 6.09 4.64 0.26
CA PRO A 24 7.33 5.34 0.01
C PRO A 24 7.37 5.91 -1.41
N VAL A 25 7.56 7.22 -1.55
CA VAL A 25 7.73 7.85 -2.87
C VAL A 25 9.19 7.72 -3.30
N LYS A 26 9.43 7.45 -4.58
CA LYS A 26 10.78 7.35 -5.13
C LYS A 26 11.52 8.69 -4.99
N SER A 27 12.62 8.70 -4.25
CA SER A 27 13.52 9.86 -4.14
C SER A 27 14.54 9.88 -5.28
N LYS A 28 15.07 11.07 -5.61
CA LYS A 28 16.06 11.23 -6.70
C LYS A 28 17.41 10.58 -6.38
N ALA A 29 17.90 10.76 -5.15
CA ALA A 29 19.25 10.34 -4.78
C ALA A 29 19.34 8.86 -4.41
N LEU A 30 18.35 8.34 -3.67
CA LEU A 30 18.40 6.99 -3.10
C LEU A 30 17.30 6.07 -3.63
N SER A 31 16.67 6.44 -4.75
CA SER A 31 15.60 5.67 -5.39
C SER A 31 14.47 5.26 -4.43
N GLY A 32 14.22 6.06 -3.39
CA GLY A 32 13.20 5.82 -2.37
C GLY A 32 13.61 4.92 -1.21
N MET A 33 14.88 4.48 -1.09
CA MET A 33 15.34 3.71 0.08
C MET A 33 15.24 4.53 1.38
N ASP A 34 15.61 5.81 1.31
CA ASP A 34 15.39 6.80 2.38
C ASP A 34 13.91 6.89 2.79
N SER A 35 13.03 6.92 1.81
CA SER A 35 11.59 7.02 1.99
C SER A 35 11.02 5.71 2.56
N LEU A 36 11.56 4.56 2.15
CA LEU A 36 11.16 3.25 2.66
C LEU A 36 11.53 3.13 4.13
N LEU A 37 12.80 3.36 4.47
CA LEU A 37 13.30 3.21 5.83
C LEU A 37 12.66 4.21 6.80
N SER A 38 12.38 5.45 6.37
CA SER A 38 11.69 6.44 7.19
C SER A 38 10.21 6.14 7.46
N ILE A 39 9.59 5.23 6.70
CA ILE A 39 8.19 4.80 6.91
C ILE A 39 8.12 3.44 7.59
N VAL A 40 8.93 2.45 7.18
CA VAL A 40 8.78 1.06 7.64
C VAL A 40 9.38 0.81 9.03
N GLN A 41 10.41 1.55 9.42
CA GLN A 41 11.13 1.35 10.68
C GLN A 41 10.48 2.09 11.86
N MET A 42 9.15 2.08 11.94
CA MET A 42 8.44 2.65 13.08
C MET A 42 8.78 1.88 14.37
N PRO A 43 9.06 2.57 15.48
CA PRO A 43 9.22 1.91 16.78
C PRO A 43 7.95 1.17 17.21
N ALA A 44 8.12 0.19 18.11
CA ALA A 44 6.99 -0.54 18.68
C ALA A 44 5.99 0.40 19.35
N GLY A 45 4.70 0.21 19.06
CA GLY A 45 3.59 0.99 19.61
C GLY A 45 2.80 1.79 18.57
N ILE A 46 3.45 2.30 17.52
CA ILE A 46 2.78 3.09 16.46
C ILE A 46 3.02 2.44 15.09
N PRO A 47 2.16 1.51 14.64
CA PRO A 47 2.38 0.75 13.42
C PRO A 47 2.00 1.53 12.15
N VAL A 48 2.74 1.29 11.06
CA VAL A 48 2.39 1.72 9.70
C VAL A 48 2.50 0.53 8.75
N GLY A 49 1.43 0.25 7.99
CA GLY A 49 1.44 -0.79 6.95
C GLY A 49 2.15 -0.29 5.69
N THR A 50 3.43 -0.58 5.53
CA THR A 50 4.27 -0.01 4.46
C THR A 50 4.26 -0.85 3.20
N MET A 51 3.94 -0.23 2.05
CA MET A 51 3.94 -0.87 0.72
C MET A 51 5.26 -0.66 -0.02
N ALA A 52 5.36 -1.24 -1.22
CA ALA A 52 6.50 -1.04 -2.12
C ALA A 52 6.75 0.45 -2.45
N ILE A 53 7.96 0.78 -2.90
CA ILE A 53 8.30 2.13 -3.35
C ILE A 53 7.55 2.45 -4.67
N GLY A 54 6.97 3.65 -4.78
CA GLY A 54 6.40 4.19 -6.00
C GLY A 54 5.02 3.63 -6.39
N ASP A 55 4.73 3.61 -7.68
CA ASP A 55 3.38 3.37 -8.23
C ASP A 55 2.82 1.99 -7.88
N ALA A 56 3.68 0.96 -7.86
CA ALA A 56 3.29 -0.37 -7.43
C ALA A 56 2.80 -0.36 -5.97
N GLY A 57 3.47 0.40 -5.10
CA GLY A 57 3.05 0.59 -3.71
C GLY A 57 1.76 1.37 -3.58
N ALA A 58 1.57 2.41 -4.40
CA ALA A 58 0.33 3.19 -4.42
C ALA A 58 -0.87 2.32 -4.81
N LYS A 59 -0.73 1.50 -5.86
CA LYS A 59 -1.75 0.55 -6.28
C LYS A 59 -2.05 -0.48 -5.19
N ASN A 60 -1.01 -1.03 -4.57
CA ASN A 60 -1.17 -2.03 -3.50
C ASN A 60 -1.75 -1.44 -2.21
N ALA A 61 -1.46 -0.18 -1.87
CA ALA A 61 -2.08 0.49 -0.73
C ALA A 61 -3.60 0.60 -0.92
N ALA A 62 -4.05 0.97 -2.13
CA ALA A 62 -5.47 1.01 -2.45
C ALA A 62 -6.12 -0.37 -2.36
N LEU A 63 -5.49 -1.40 -2.93
CA LEU A 63 -5.99 -2.78 -2.87
C LEU A 63 -6.01 -3.33 -1.44
N LEU A 64 -5.02 -3.01 -0.62
CA LEU A 64 -4.98 -3.40 0.80
C LEU A 64 -6.07 -2.67 1.60
N ALA A 65 -6.29 -1.37 1.36
CA ALA A 65 -7.39 -0.63 1.98
C ALA A 65 -8.75 -1.26 1.63
N VAL A 66 -8.97 -1.61 0.36
CA VAL A 66 -10.18 -2.33 -0.07
C VAL A 66 -10.27 -3.71 0.60
N SER A 67 -9.16 -4.43 0.75
CA SER A 67 -9.13 -5.73 1.44
C SER A 67 -9.51 -5.61 2.92
N ILE A 68 -9.05 -4.57 3.62
CA ILE A 68 -9.43 -4.29 5.01
C ILE A 68 -10.94 -3.99 5.10
N LEU A 69 -11.45 -3.12 4.23
CA LEU A 69 -12.87 -2.75 4.22
C LEU A 69 -13.78 -3.93 3.82
N ALA A 70 -13.32 -4.78 2.90
CA ALA A 70 -14.06 -5.94 2.42
C ALA A 70 -14.40 -6.96 3.51
N ASN A 71 -13.66 -6.99 4.63
CA ASN A 71 -14.00 -7.84 5.77
C ASN A 71 -15.44 -7.60 6.26
N SER A 72 -15.86 -6.33 6.33
CA SER A 72 -17.20 -5.92 6.80
C SER A 72 -18.15 -5.46 5.69
N ARG A 73 -17.67 -5.29 4.45
CA ARG A 73 -18.44 -4.79 3.31
C ARG A 73 -18.53 -5.82 2.18
N PRO A 74 -19.63 -6.61 2.10
CA PRO A 74 -19.77 -7.68 1.12
C PRO A 74 -19.65 -7.23 -0.34
N ASP A 75 -20.13 -6.03 -0.67
CA ASP A 75 -20.04 -5.47 -2.02
C ASP A 75 -18.58 -5.24 -2.45
N LEU A 76 -17.74 -4.73 -1.55
CA LEU A 76 -16.31 -4.56 -1.79
C LEU A 76 -15.59 -5.91 -1.90
N ARG A 77 -16.01 -6.90 -1.11
CA ARG A 77 -15.47 -8.26 -1.19
C ARG A 77 -15.70 -8.87 -2.57
N ILE A 78 -16.92 -8.77 -3.10
CA ILE A 78 -17.26 -9.24 -4.45
C ILE A 78 -16.42 -8.52 -5.50
N LYS A 79 -16.34 -7.20 -5.44
CA LYS A 79 -15.53 -6.40 -6.38
C LYS A 79 -14.05 -6.77 -6.33
N LEU A 80 -13.49 -7.01 -5.14
CA LEU A 80 -12.09 -7.41 -4.97
C LEU A 80 -11.82 -8.80 -5.54
N HIS A 81 -12.74 -9.76 -5.34
CA HIS A 81 -12.63 -11.08 -5.97
C HIS A 81 -12.64 -10.97 -7.48
N LYS A 82 -13.59 -10.23 -8.04
CA LYS A 82 -13.67 -9.99 -9.48
C LYS A 82 -12.40 -9.36 -10.03
N TYR A 83 -11.90 -8.30 -9.41
CA TYR A 83 -10.64 -7.65 -9.81
C TYR A 83 -9.47 -8.64 -9.85
N ARG A 84 -9.34 -9.50 -8.83
CA ARG A 84 -8.26 -10.50 -8.77
C ARG A 84 -8.42 -11.59 -9.84
N GLN A 85 -9.65 -12.03 -10.09
CA GLN A 85 -9.95 -13.01 -11.14
C GLN A 85 -9.59 -12.45 -12.53
N GLU A 86 -10.03 -11.23 -12.84
CA GLU A 86 -9.70 -10.55 -14.11
C GLU A 86 -8.18 -10.40 -14.27
N GLN A 87 -7.45 -10.07 -13.20
CA GLN A 87 -5.99 -10.00 -13.25
C GLN A 87 -5.35 -11.36 -13.59
N THR A 88 -5.86 -12.46 -13.03
CA THR A 88 -5.39 -13.82 -13.36
C THR A 88 -5.70 -14.18 -14.81
N GLU A 89 -6.93 -13.94 -15.27
CA GLU A 89 -7.36 -14.21 -16.65
C GLU A 89 -6.52 -13.42 -17.67
N ASN A 90 -6.21 -12.15 -17.38
CA ASN A 90 -5.37 -11.33 -18.25
C ASN A 90 -3.96 -11.91 -18.44
N VAL A 91 -3.37 -12.47 -17.38
CA VAL A 91 -2.04 -13.11 -17.48
C VAL A 91 -2.12 -14.39 -18.32
N LEU A 92 -3.08 -15.26 -18.02
CA LEU A 92 -3.27 -16.51 -18.77
C LEU A 92 -3.51 -16.27 -20.27
N ASN A 93 -4.31 -15.25 -20.60
CA ASN A 93 -4.58 -14.89 -21.99
C ASN A 93 -3.36 -14.28 -22.69
N SER A 94 -2.47 -13.61 -21.97
CA SER A 94 -1.26 -13.03 -22.53
C SER A 94 -0.15 -14.04 -22.83
N GLU A 95 -0.13 -15.19 -22.15
CA GLU A 95 0.82 -16.29 -22.41
C GLU A 95 0.40 -17.19 -23.59
N LEU A 96 -0.84 -17.04 -24.06
CA LEU A 96 -1.43 -17.82 -25.16
C LEU A 96 -1.38 -17.09 -26.52
N GLY A 97 -0.84 -15.87 -26.59
CA GLY A 97 -0.68 -15.06 -27.81
C GLY A 97 0.78 -14.82 -28.17
#